data_AF-A0A2T2V2W9-F1
#
_entry.id   AF-A0A2T2V2W9-F1
#
_cell.length_a   1.000
_cell.length_b   1.000
_cell.length_c   1.000
_cell.angle_alpha   90.00
_cell.angle_beta   90.00
_cell.angle_gamma   90.00
#
_symmetry.space_group_name_H-M   'P 1'
#
loop_
_entity.id
_entity.type
_entity.pdbx_description
1 polymer ?
#
loop_
_entity_poly.entity_id
_entity_poly.type
_entity_poly.pdbx_seq_one_letter_code
_entity_poly.pdbx_strand_id
1 'polypeptide(L)'
;MEELVTNRSNLGRKTPSGREKRSVHTKFKLSEEALDAKEQLSDYWGVTQKEVAEMAAQLTVSFLEDEDEDTRRWFVENAYDQPGEVSRKTHVVSRETKSFLESTASDFNLTRDQFFDASLRLAHTIVRFLREVQLERHEEQLPRLYDLLELAKSIEADLRDEATDVDPLKPAVTSVRSRIEAIVSDLEDELDRDIPLGQNHEFT
;
A
#
# COMPACT_ATOMS: atom_id res chain seq x y z
N MET A 1 -17.78 3.75 3.94
CA MET A 1 -16.69 3.75 2.94
C MET A 1 -15.34 4.01 3.62
N GLU A 2 -15.24 5.01 4.51
CA GLU A 2 -14.05 5.25 5.35
C GLU A 2 -13.66 4.06 6.24
N GLU A 3 -14.60 3.38 6.91
CA GLU A 3 -14.30 2.19 7.75
C GLU A 3 -13.70 1.01 6.97
N LEU A 4 -14.03 0.86 5.68
CA LEU A 4 -13.44 -0.17 4.83
C LEU A 4 -11.97 0.15 4.55
N VAL A 5 -11.64 1.42 4.30
CA VAL A 5 -10.26 1.87 4.02
C VAL A 5 -9.38 1.69 5.27
N THR A 6 -9.86 2.07 6.45
CA THR A 6 -9.07 1.99 7.71
C THR A 6 -8.72 0.55 8.09
N ASN A 7 -9.67 -0.39 7.93
CA ASN A 7 -9.39 -1.81 8.17
C ASN A 7 -8.49 -2.41 7.07
N ARG A 8 -8.63 -1.97 5.81
CA ARG A 8 -7.85 -2.47 4.66
C ARG A 8 -6.41 -1.96 4.63
N SER A 9 -6.13 -0.75 5.12
CA SER A 9 -4.77 -0.24 5.29
C SER A 9 -3.93 -1.03 6.31
N ASN A 10 -4.56 -1.91 7.11
CA ASN A 10 -3.88 -2.82 8.04
C ASN A 10 -3.66 -4.23 7.49
N LEU A 11 -4.15 -4.57 6.30
CA LEU A 11 -4.09 -5.94 5.77
C LEU A 11 -2.69 -6.36 5.29
N GLY A 12 -1.76 -5.43 5.13
CA GLY A 12 -0.33 -5.69 4.91
C GLY A 12 0.53 -5.69 6.20
N ARG A 13 -0.11 -5.51 7.37
CA ARG A 13 0.58 -5.08 8.61
C ARG A 13 1.16 -6.23 9.45
N LYS A 14 0.94 -7.49 9.06
CA LYS A 14 1.71 -8.61 9.57
C LYS A 14 2.86 -8.91 8.61
N THR A 15 3.90 -8.09 8.67
CA THR A 15 5.22 -8.54 8.19
C THR A 15 5.52 -9.84 8.95
N PRO A 16 5.74 -10.98 8.27
CA PRO A 16 6.07 -12.21 8.97
C PRO A 16 7.39 -11.98 9.71
N SER A 17 7.34 -11.93 11.05
CA SER A 17 8.53 -11.83 11.89
C SER A 17 9.53 -12.90 11.44
N GLY A 18 10.77 -12.50 11.17
CA GLY A 18 11.87 -13.28 10.59
C GLY A 18 12.34 -14.50 11.39
N ARG A 19 11.44 -15.45 11.67
CA ARG A 19 11.83 -16.85 11.83
C ARG A 19 12.11 -17.38 10.45
N GLU A 20 13.26 -18.00 10.25
CA GLU A 20 13.67 -18.66 9.00
C GLU A 20 12.61 -19.66 8.52
N LYS A 21 11.56 -19.18 7.86
CA LYS A 21 10.55 -20.02 7.24
C LYS A 21 11.25 -20.76 6.11
N ARG A 22 11.38 -22.08 6.26
CA ARG A 22 12.00 -22.96 5.27
C ARG A 22 11.43 -22.64 3.89
N SER A 23 12.31 -22.12 3.04
CA SER A 23 11.93 -21.67 1.70
C SER A 23 11.91 -22.86 0.76
N VAL A 24 10.97 -22.87 -0.17
CA VAL A 24 10.83 -23.91 -1.17
C VAL A 24 10.81 -23.30 -2.56
N HIS A 25 11.51 -23.94 -3.49
CA HIS A 25 11.45 -23.60 -4.91
C HIS A 25 10.28 -24.35 -5.52
N THR A 26 9.27 -23.61 -5.97
CA THR A 26 8.05 -24.19 -6.56
C THR A 26 7.81 -23.58 -7.93
N LYS A 27 7.45 -24.42 -8.90
CA LYS A 27 7.05 -23.95 -10.22
C LYS A 27 5.60 -23.52 -10.19
N PHE A 28 5.34 -22.30 -10.66
CA PHE A 28 3.99 -21.77 -10.89
C PHE A 28 3.86 -21.39 -12.37
N LYS A 29 2.64 -21.51 -12.90
CA LYS A 29 2.24 -20.95 -14.20
C LYS A 29 1.50 -19.64 -13.94
N LEU A 30 2.14 -18.53 -14.28
CA LEU A 30 1.59 -17.18 -14.07
C LEU A 30 1.51 -16.45 -15.40
N SER A 31 0.45 -15.66 -15.56
CA SER A 31 0.31 -14.66 -16.61
C SER A 31 1.40 -13.60 -16.51
N GLU A 32 1.65 -12.92 -17.63
CA GLU A 32 2.47 -11.70 -17.69
C GLU A 32 1.96 -10.64 -16.71
N GLU A 33 0.65 -10.37 -16.70
CA GLU A 33 0.04 -9.40 -15.77
C GLU A 33 0.28 -9.76 -14.29
N ALA A 34 0.19 -11.04 -13.91
CA ALA A 34 0.46 -11.46 -12.55
C ALA A 34 1.95 -11.32 -12.19
N LEU A 35 2.87 -11.50 -13.14
CA LEU A 35 4.30 -11.31 -12.92
C LEU A 35 4.63 -9.82 -12.74
N ASP A 36 4.06 -8.96 -13.58
CA ASP A 36 4.24 -7.50 -13.49
C ASP A 36 3.65 -6.97 -12.19
N ALA A 37 2.43 -7.42 -11.84
CA ALA A 37 1.80 -7.13 -10.56
C ALA A 37 2.70 -7.53 -9.39
N LYS A 38 3.35 -8.69 -9.47
CA LYS A 38 4.25 -9.17 -8.42
C LYS A 38 5.48 -8.27 -8.26
N GLU A 39 6.05 -7.76 -9.34
CA GLU A 39 7.16 -6.80 -9.32
C GLU A 39 6.73 -5.50 -8.65
N GLN A 40 5.63 -4.91 -9.14
CA GLN A 40 5.10 -3.64 -8.63
C GLN A 40 4.68 -3.72 -7.15
N LEU A 41 4.11 -4.84 -6.72
CA LEU A 41 3.78 -5.09 -5.31
C LEU A 41 5.04 -5.21 -4.43
N SER A 42 6.13 -5.78 -4.95
CA SER A 42 7.41 -5.87 -4.25
C SER A 42 7.97 -4.48 -3.95
N ASP A 43 7.96 -3.62 -4.97
CA ASP A 43 8.45 -2.24 -4.87
C ASP A 43 7.56 -1.43 -3.93
N TYR A 44 6.24 -1.59 -4.04
CA TYR A 44 5.30 -0.88 -3.17
C TYR A 44 5.47 -1.22 -1.69
N TRP A 45 5.52 -2.52 -1.37
CA TRP A 45 5.61 -2.96 0.01
C TRP A 45 7.05 -2.87 0.56
N GLY A 46 8.04 -2.61 -0.29
CA GLY A 46 9.46 -2.63 0.10
C GLY A 46 9.91 -4.00 0.60
N VAL A 47 9.29 -5.08 0.10
CA VAL A 47 9.56 -6.46 0.53
C VAL A 47 10.16 -7.29 -0.59
N THR A 48 10.70 -8.45 -0.24
CA THR A 48 11.25 -9.38 -1.23
C THR A 48 10.15 -10.06 -2.05
N GLN A 49 10.47 -10.48 -3.26
CA GLN A 49 9.62 -11.29 -4.14
C GLN A 49 9.04 -12.56 -3.49
N LYS A 50 9.67 -13.07 -2.43
CA LYS A 50 9.19 -14.20 -1.65
C LYS A 50 8.02 -13.80 -0.74
N GLU A 51 8.12 -12.63 -0.11
CA GLU A 51 7.14 -12.10 0.84
C GLU A 51 5.89 -11.59 0.11
N VAL A 52 6.05 -11.03 -1.09
CA VAL A 52 4.93 -10.60 -1.94
C VAL A 52 3.90 -11.71 -2.14
N ALA A 53 4.36 -12.96 -2.35
CA ALA A 53 3.45 -14.08 -2.55
C ALA A 53 2.58 -14.38 -1.32
N GLU A 54 3.16 -14.25 -0.13
CA GLU A 54 2.45 -14.46 1.14
C GLU A 54 1.46 -13.32 1.39
N MET A 55 1.91 -12.08 1.21
CA MET A 55 1.09 -10.89 1.44
C MET A 55 -0.07 -10.80 0.45
N ALA A 56 0.16 -11.05 -0.85
CA ALA A 56 -0.90 -11.02 -1.87
C ALA A 56 -1.97 -12.08 -1.62
N ALA A 57 -1.57 -13.30 -1.24
CA ALA A 57 -2.50 -14.37 -0.94
C ALA A 57 -3.33 -14.07 0.33
N GLN A 58 -2.68 -13.59 1.39
CA GLN A 58 -3.37 -13.21 2.64
C GLN A 58 -4.32 -12.03 2.43
N LEU A 59 -3.89 -10.99 1.72
CA LEU A 59 -4.72 -9.84 1.36
C LEU A 59 -5.95 -10.29 0.56
N THR A 60 -5.76 -11.18 -0.41
CA THR A 60 -6.86 -11.71 -1.22
C THR A 60 -7.88 -12.47 -0.37
N VAL A 61 -7.43 -13.38 0.49
CA VAL A 61 -8.35 -14.14 1.35
C VAL A 61 -9.11 -13.21 2.29
N SER A 62 -8.40 -12.31 2.98
CA SER A 62 -9.06 -11.36 3.87
C SER A 62 -10.04 -10.45 3.14
N PHE A 63 -9.71 -10.01 1.92
CA PHE A 63 -10.62 -9.24 1.09
C PHE A 63 -11.88 -10.06 0.77
N LEU A 64 -11.71 -11.30 0.28
CA LEU A 64 -12.84 -12.15 -0.09
C LEU A 64 -13.69 -12.59 1.12
N GLU A 65 -13.15 -12.67 2.34
CA GLU A 65 -13.91 -12.98 3.56
C GLU A 65 -14.95 -11.90 3.88
N ASP A 66 -14.63 -10.63 3.63
CA ASP A 66 -15.50 -9.49 3.93
C ASP A 66 -16.49 -9.15 2.81
N GLU A 67 -16.28 -9.68 1.60
CA GLU A 67 -17.07 -9.35 0.41
C GLU A 67 -18.23 -10.32 0.16
N ASP A 68 -19.17 -9.89 -0.68
CA ASP A 68 -20.36 -10.67 -1.04
C ASP A 68 -20.07 -11.84 -1.99
N GLU A 69 -21.08 -12.69 -2.16
CA GLU A 69 -20.98 -13.90 -3.00
C GLU A 69 -20.74 -13.57 -4.48
N ASP A 70 -21.25 -12.43 -4.97
CA ASP A 70 -21.06 -12.03 -6.36
C ASP A 70 -19.61 -11.58 -6.61
N THR A 71 -18.98 -10.89 -5.67
CA THR A 71 -17.55 -10.53 -5.71
C THR A 71 -16.66 -11.77 -5.64
N ARG A 72 -17.00 -12.75 -4.80
CA ARG A 72 -16.29 -14.04 -4.74
C ARG A 72 -16.41 -14.80 -6.06
N ARG A 73 -17.60 -14.83 -6.66
CA ARG A 73 -17.82 -15.48 -7.96
C ARG A 73 -17.02 -14.78 -9.06
N TRP A 74 -17.03 -13.45 -9.08
CA TRP A 74 -16.23 -12.65 -10.00
C TRP A 74 -14.74 -12.97 -9.87
N PHE A 75 -14.21 -13.08 -8.65
CA PHE A 75 -12.81 -13.47 -8.43
C PHE A 75 -12.50 -14.85 -9.02
N VAL A 76 -13.37 -15.84 -8.78
CA VAL A 76 -13.21 -17.19 -9.32
C VAL A 76 -13.25 -17.19 -10.85
N GLU A 77 -14.21 -16.49 -11.46
CA GLU A 77 -14.30 -16.35 -12.92
C GLU A 77 -13.03 -15.71 -13.51
N ASN A 78 -12.54 -14.62 -12.90
CA ASN A 78 -11.31 -13.96 -13.32
C ASN A 78 -10.04 -14.81 -13.11
N ALA A 79 -10.07 -15.76 -12.18
CA ALA A 79 -8.98 -16.69 -11.96
C ALA A 79 -8.89 -17.74 -13.08
N TYR A 80 -10.00 -18.07 -13.74
CA TYR A 80 -10.01 -18.98 -14.89
C TYR A 80 -9.41 -18.36 -16.14
N ASP A 81 -9.65 -17.06 -16.37
CA ASP A 81 -9.33 -16.39 -17.63
C ASP A 81 -7.85 -16.01 -17.83
N GLN A 82 -6.96 -16.29 -16.86
CA GLN A 82 -5.49 -16.03 -16.86
C GLN A 82 -4.98 -15.22 -18.07
N PRO A 83 -5.11 -13.88 -18.04
CA PRO A 83 -4.92 -13.04 -19.23
C PRO A 83 -3.49 -13.07 -19.75
N GLY A 84 -3.30 -12.98 -21.06
CA GLY A 84 -1.97 -12.89 -21.70
C GLY A 84 -1.20 -14.21 -21.80
N GLU A 85 0.12 -14.11 -22.01
CA GLU A 85 0.98 -15.30 -22.11
C GLU A 85 1.25 -15.88 -20.71
N VAL A 86 0.98 -17.18 -20.53
CA VAL A 86 1.24 -17.89 -19.28
C VAL A 86 2.61 -18.55 -19.32
N SER A 87 3.52 -18.10 -18.45
CA SER A 87 4.87 -18.64 -18.36
C SER A 87 5.04 -19.50 -17.10
N ARG A 88 5.73 -20.64 -17.25
CA ARG A 88 6.05 -21.52 -16.12
C ARG A 88 7.44 -21.21 -15.58
N LYS A 89 7.53 -20.51 -14.45
CA LYS A 89 8.79 -20.14 -13.80
C LYS A 89 8.90 -20.73 -12.41
N THR A 90 10.13 -20.83 -11.90
CA THR A 90 10.40 -21.28 -10.53
C THR A 90 10.39 -20.06 -9.62
N HIS A 91 9.54 -20.08 -8.60
CA HIS A 91 9.45 -19.01 -7.61
C HIS A 91 9.83 -19.54 -6.23
N VAL A 92 10.47 -18.68 -5.45
CA VAL A 92 10.79 -18.95 -4.05
C VAL A 92 9.63 -18.48 -3.20
N VAL A 93 9.01 -19.40 -2.46
CA VAL A 93 7.96 -19.10 -1.48
C VAL A 93 8.26 -19.81 -0.17
N SER A 94 7.66 -19.40 0.94
CA SER A 94 7.75 -20.17 2.18
C SER A 94 6.96 -21.49 2.04
N ARG A 95 7.33 -22.53 2.78
CA ARG A 95 6.56 -23.78 2.81
C ARG A 95 5.11 -23.55 3.27
N GLU A 96 4.93 -22.65 4.24
CA GLU A 96 3.60 -22.27 4.75
C GLU A 96 2.78 -21.59 3.65
N THR A 97 3.36 -20.63 2.94
CA THR A 97 2.70 -19.95 1.80
C THR A 97 2.31 -20.94 0.72
N LYS A 98 3.18 -21.90 0.39
CA LYS A 98 2.85 -22.94 -0.59
C LYS A 98 1.64 -23.75 -0.15
N SER A 99 1.64 -24.24 1.10
CA SER A 99 0.52 -25.02 1.64
C SER A 99 -0.76 -24.21 1.73
N PHE A 100 -0.66 -22.93 2.11
CA PHE A 100 -1.79 -21.99 2.14
C PHE A 100 -2.40 -21.78 0.76
N LEU A 101 -1.58 -21.50 -0.27
CA LEU A 101 -2.06 -21.39 -1.65
C LEU A 101 -2.75 -22.68 -2.12
N GLU A 102 -2.24 -23.86 -1.73
CA GLU A 102 -2.83 -25.15 -2.09
C GLU A 102 -4.18 -25.41 -1.42
N SER A 103 -4.29 -25.13 -0.11
CA SER A 103 -5.55 -25.30 0.62
C SER A 103 -6.61 -24.32 0.13
N THR A 104 -6.26 -23.03 0.05
CA THR A 104 -7.22 -22.00 -0.31
C THR A 104 -7.67 -22.14 -1.76
N ALA A 105 -6.77 -22.48 -2.70
CA ALA A 105 -7.19 -22.76 -4.07
C ALA A 105 -8.24 -23.89 -4.12
N SER A 106 -8.09 -24.92 -3.27
CA SER A 106 -9.05 -26.02 -3.21
C SER A 106 -10.42 -25.56 -2.70
N ASP A 107 -10.47 -24.64 -1.73
CA ASP A 107 -11.73 -24.07 -1.21
C ASP A 107 -12.50 -23.30 -2.29
N PHE A 108 -11.80 -22.65 -3.22
CA PHE A 108 -12.39 -21.94 -4.36
C PHE A 108 -12.54 -22.81 -5.62
N ASN A 109 -12.25 -24.11 -5.54
CA ASN A 109 -12.23 -25.03 -6.69
C ASN A 109 -11.35 -24.53 -7.86
N LEU A 110 -10.19 -23.96 -7.51
CA LEU A 110 -9.17 -23.46 -8.43
C LEU A 110 -7.91 -24.32 -8.33
N THR A 111 -7.08 -24.29 -9.38
CA THR A 111 -5.69 -24.75 -9.23
C THR A 111 -4.89 -23.74 -8.43
N ARG A 112 -3.86 -24.22 -7.72
CA ARG A 112 -2.91 -23.36 -7.00
C ARG A 112 -2.30 -22.26 -7.89
N ASP A 113 -2.06 -22.56 -9.16
CA ASP A 113 -1.47 -21.61 -10.11
C ASP A 113 -2.48 -20.51 -10.49
N GLN A 114 -3.74 -20.87 -10.77
CA GLN A 114 -4.83 -19.91 -11.03
C GLN A 114 -5.13 -19.02 -9.82
N PHE A 115 -5.22 -19.61 -8.63
CA PHE A 115 -5.45 -18.86 -7.41
C PHE A 115 -4.31 -17.86 -7.17
N PHE A 116 -3.06 -18.31 -7.27
CA PHE A 116 -1.91 -17.43 -7.03
C PHE A 116 -1.83 -16.28 -8.05
N ASP A 117 -2.08 -16.58 -9.33
CA ASP A 117 -2.16 -15.60 -10.40
C ASP A 117 -3.23 -14.52 -10.12
N ALA A 118 -4.45 -14.96 -9.81
CA ALA A 118 -5.56 -14.06 -9.50
C ALA A 118 -5.31 -13.26 -8.23
N SER A 119 -4.70 -13.85 -7.20
CA SER A 119 -4.32 -13.14 -5.97
C SER A 119 -3.34 -12.01 -6.24
N LEU A 120 -2.34 -12.21 -7.11
CA LEU A 120 -1.38 -11.16 -7.46
C LEU A 120 -2.07 -10.00 -8.19
N ARG A 121 -2.92 -10.32 -9.18
CA ARG A 121 -3.67 -9.31 -9.94
C ARG A 121 -4.66 -8.53 -9.07
N LEU A 122 -5.39 -9.23 -8.20
CA LEU A 122 -6.33 -8.59 -7.28
C LEU A 122 -5.60 -7.73 -6.24
N ALA A 123 -4.54 -8.25 -5.61
CA ALA A 123 -3.75 -7.49 -4.66
C ALA A 123 -3.18 -6.21 -5.29
N HIS A 124 -2.69 -6.30 -6.53
CA HIS A 124 -2.20 -5.14 -7.26
C HIS A 124 -3.31 -4.12 -7.55
N THR A 125 -4.48 -4.58 -7.99
CA THR A 125 -5.66 -3.71 -8.21
C THR A 125 -6.07 -2.99 -6.93
N ILE A 126 -6.15 -3.71 -5.80
CA ILE A 126 -6.49 -3.14 -4.50
C ILE A 126 -5.45 -2.08 -4.09
N VAL A 127 -4.17 -2.40 -4.22
CA VAL A 127 -3.08 -1.46 -3.89
C VAL A 127 -3.17 -0.21 -4.76
N ARG A 128 -3.36 -0.35 -6.07
CA ARG A 128 -3.48 0.80 -6.98
C ARG A 128 -4.65 1.70 -6.59
N PHE A 129 -5.82 1.12 -6.33
CA PHE A 129 -6.99 1.86 -5.86
C PHE A 129 -6.71 2.61 -4.54
N LEU A 130 -6.07 1.95 -3.57
CA LEU A 130 -5.72 2.60 -2.30
C LEU A 130 -4.73 3.75 -2.47
N ARG A 131 -3.80 3.64 -3.43
CA ARG A 131 -2.87 4.73 -3.79
C ARG A 131 -3.61 5.93 -4.39
N GLU A 132 -4.49 5.70 -5.35
CA GLU A 132 -5.32 6.74 -5.96
C GLU A 132 -6.14 7.48 -4.90
N VAL A 133 -6.83 6.74 -4.02
CA VAL A 133 -7.62 7.33 -2.92
C VAL A 133 -6.76 8.11 -1.93
N GLN A 134 -5.52 7.68 -1.67
CA GLN A 134 -4.60 8.44 -0.82
C GLN A 134 -4.24 9.78 -1.45
N LEU A 135 -3.87 9.79 -2.73
CA LEU A 135 -3.50 11.01 -3.46
C LEU A 135 -4.68 11.99 -3.50
N GLU A 136 -5.86 11.53 -3.89
CA GLU A 136 -7.08 12.36 -3.93
C GLU A 136 -7.34 13.02 -2.56
N ARG A 137 -7.27 12.23 -1.49
CA ARG A 137 -7.47 12.75 -0.13
C ARG A 137 -6.41 13.79 0.25
N HIS A 138 -5.15 13.58 -0.12
CA HIS A 138 -4.07 14.51 0.20
C HIS A 138 -4.20 15.81 -0.61
N GLU A 139 -4.55 15.72 -1.89
CA GLU A 139 -4.90 16.87 -2.74
C GLU A 139 -6.04 17.69 -2.13
N GLU A 140 -7.10 17.03 -1.65
CA GLU A 140 -8.23 17.69 -0.99
C GLU A 140 -7.85 18.41 0.33
N GLN A 141 -6.86 17.88 1.08
CA GLN A 141 -6.40 18.51 2.32
C GLN A 141 -5.37 19.61 2.11
N LEU A 142 -4.65 19.60 0.98
CA LEU A 142 -3.54 20.52 0.73
C LEU A 142 -3.92 22.01 0.86
N PRO A 143 -5.08 22.50 0.35
CA PRO A 143 -5.50 23.90 0.56
C PRO A 143 -5.61 24.29 2.04
N ARG A 144 -6.11 23.39 2.89
CA ARG A 144 -6.25 23.64 4.33
C ARG A 144 -4.89 23.71 5.04
N LEU A 145 -3.90 22.96 4.55
CA LEU A 145 -2.54 23.00 5.05
C LEU A 145 -1.83 24.30 4.63
N TYR A 146 -2.09 24.81 3.42
CA TYR A 146 -1.64 26.15 3.04
C TYR A 146 -2.28 27.24 3.91
N ASP A 147 -3.58 27.20 4.16
CA ASP A 147 -4.26 28.17 5.04
C ASP A 147 -3.60 28.19 6.43
N LEU A 148 -3.28 27.00 6.96
CA LEU A 148 -2.57 26.85 8.23
C LEU A 148 -1.14 27.41 8.18
N LEU A 149 -0.42 27.19 7.08
CA LEU A 149 0.92 27.72 6.86
C LEU A 149 0.92 29.25 6.77
N GLU A 150 -0.03 29.84 6.05
CA GLU A 150 -0.19 31.29 5.94
C GLU A 150 -0.54 31.92 7.28
N LEU A 151 -1.41 31.29 8.07
CA LEU A 151 -1.68 31.73 9.44
C LEU A 151 -0.41 31.69 10.31
N ALA A 152 0.37 30.60 10.24
CA ALA A 152 1.62 30.50 10.99
C ALA A 152 2.65 31.56 10.58
N LYS A 153 2.76 31.86 9.28
CA LYS A 153 3.60 32.96 8.76
C LYS A 153 3.14 34.33 9.27
N SER A 154 1.83 34.58 9.31
CA SER A 154 1.28 35.84 9.85
C SER A 154 1.63 36.02 11.32
N ILE A 155 1.43 34.98 12.15
CA ILE A 155 1.76 35.04 13.59
C ILE A 155 3.26 35.25 13.78
N GLU A 156 4.11 34.58 13.00
CA GLU A 156 5.56 34.77 13.07
C GLU A 156 5.96 36.21 12.70
N ALA A 157 5.32 36.81 11.69
CA ALA A 157 5.55 38.19 11.30
C ALA A 157 5.15 39.17 12.42
N ASP A 158 3.97 38.98 13.01
CA ASP A 158 3.50 39.80 14.13
C ASP A 158 4.46 39.71 15.33
N LEU A 159 4.92 38.51 15.68
CA LEU A 159 5.91 38.31 16.75
C LEU A 159 7.27 38.93 16.43
N ARG A 160 7.69 38.92 15.16
CA ARG A 160 8.94 39.54 14.74
C ARG A 160 8.91 41.05 14.98
N ASP A 161 7.76 41.68 14.76
CA ASP A 161 7.58 43.13 14.89
C ASP A 161 7.29 43.57 16.33
N GLU A 162 6.53 42.79 17.10
CA GLU A 162 6.02 43.19 18.43
C GLU A 162 6.86 42.65 19.61
N ALA A 163 7.47 41.47 19.46
CA ALA A 163 8.15 40.81 20.58
C ALA A 163 9.65 41.12 20.63
N THR A 164 10.20 41.14 21.84
CA THR A 164 11.66 41.27 22.04
C THR A 164 12.41 40.03 21.56
N ASP A 165 13.70 40.15 21.25
CA ASP A 165 14.51 39.03 20.74
C ASP A 165 14.74 37.88 21.74
N VAL A 166 14.46 38.11 23.02
CA VAL A 166 14.55 37.09 24.07
C VAL A 166 13.21 36.40 24.33
N ASP A 167 12.16 36.72 23.57
CA ASP A 167 10.86 36.09 23.72
C ASP A 167 10.93 34.62 23.27
N PRO A 168 10.70 33.65 24.18
CA PRO A 168 10.78 32.23 23.87
C PRO A 168 9.70 31.76 22.88
N LEU A 169 8.66 32.57 22.61
CA LEU A 169 7.62 32.24 21.66
C LEU A 169 8.10 32.31 20.20
N LYS A 170 9.03 33.23 19.89
CA LYS A 170 9.61 33.37 18.53
C LYS A 170 10.14 32.04 17.98
N PRO A 171 11.13 31.37 18.62
CA PRO A 171 11.68 30.11 18.09
C PRO A 171 10.64 28.98 18.08
N ALA A 172 9.68 28.97 19.01
CA ALA A 172 8.61 27.97 19.04
C ALA A 172 7.68 28.10 17.82
N VAL A 173 7.23 29.31 17.49
CA VAL A 173 6.38 29.57 16.32
C VAL A 173 7.13 29.32 15.02
N THR A 174 8.40 29.73 14.91
CA THR A 174 9.26 29.41 13.75
C THR A 174 9.35 27.90 13.53
N SER A 175 9.50 27.12 14.62
CA SER A 175 9.54 25.66 14.53
C SER A 175 8.22 25.06 14.04
N VAL A 176 7.07 25.57 14.52
CA VAL A 176 5.74 25.13 14.06
C VAL A 176 5.53 25.44 12.58
N ARG A 177 5.82 26.68 12.17
CA ARG A 177 5.74 27.11 10.76
C ARG A 177 6.60 26.22 9.86
N SER A 178 7.84 25.96 10.25
CA SER A 178 8.76 25.11 9.48
C SER A 178 8.26 23.66 9.36
N ARG A 179 7.61 23.14 10.40
CA ARG A 179 7.02 21.79 10.36
C ARG A 179 5.82 21.71 9.41
N ILE A 180 4.98 22.74 9.38
CA ILE A 180 3.84 22.80 8.46
C ILE A 180 4.35 22.95 7.02
N GLU A 181 5.38 23.78 6.80
CA GLU A 181 6.02 23.95 5.49
C GLU A 181 6.59 22.64 4.95
N ALA A 182 7.28 21.85 5.78
CA ALA A 182 7.75 20.51 5.41
C ALA A 182 6.60 19.59 4.98
N ILE A 183 5.49 19.59 5.72
CA ILE A 183 4.30 18.79 5.37
C ILE A 183 3.73 19.23 4.02
N VAL A 184 3.57 20.53 3.79
CA VAL A 184 3.06 21.07 2.52
C VAL A 184 3.98 20.68 1.37
N SER A 185 5.29 20.90 1.52
CA SER A 185 6.29 20.58 0.50
C SER A 185 6.30 19.09 0.14
N ASP A 186 6.23 18.20 1.15
CA ASP A 186 6.23 16.76 0.90
C ASP A 186 4.95 16.29 0.19
N LEU A 187 3.81 16.93 0.47
CA LEU A 187 2.55 16.62 -0.21
C LEU A 187 2.52 17.19 -1.64
N GLU A 188 3.08 18.38 -1.88
CA GLU A 188 3.30 18.90 -3.23
C GLU A 188 4.15 17.91 -4.05
N ASP A 189 5.28 17.45 -3.49
CA ASP A 189 6.17 16.47 -4.12
C ASP A 189 5.48 15.12 -4.37
N GLU A 190 4.63 14.67 -3.45
CA GLU A 190 3.83 13.43 -3.60
C GLU A 190 2.89 13.51 -4.80
N LEU A 191 2.15 14.61 -4.91
CA LEU A 191 1.16 14.86 -5.95
C LEU A 191 1.83 15.11 -7.31
N ASP A 192 2.93 15.88 -7.34
CA ASP A 192 3.69 16.14 -8.57
C ASP A 192 4.27 14.85 -9.17
N ARG A 193 4.56 13.85 -8.33
CA ARG A 193 5.17 12.59 -8.74
C ARG A 193 4.15 11.46 -8.94
N ASP A 194 2.89 11.64 -8.54
CA ASP A 194 1.87 10.59 -8.44
C ASP A 194 2.35 9.35 -7.65
N ILE A 195 3.20 9.56 -6.64
CA ILE A 195 3.76 8.48 -5.81
C ILE A 195 3.37 8.74 -4.36
N PRO A 196 2.44 7.96 -3.79
CA PRO A 196 1.99 8.19 -2.42
C PRO A 196 3.11 8.06 -1.39
N LEU A 197 3.09 8.94 -0.40
CA LEU A 197 3.98 8.90 0.75
C LEU A 197 3.81 7.58 1.49
N GLY A 198 4.95 7.01 1.88
CA GLY A 198 4.98 5.76 2.64
C GLY A 198 4.37 5.94 4.03
N GLN A 199 3.88 4.85 4.61
CA GLN A 199 3.28 4.85 5.96
C GLN A 199 4.25 5.35 7.06
N ASN A 200 5.56 5.15 6.85
CA ASN A 200 6.62 5.57 7.76
C ASN A 200 7.35 6.83 7.27
N HIS A 201 6.72 7.62 6.38
CA HIS A 201 7.29 8.86 5.88
C HIS A 201 7.51 9.82 7.05
N GLU A 202 8.74 10.32 7.17
CA GLU A 202 9.08 11.37 8.12
C GLU A 202 9.04 12.70 7.38
N PHE A 203 8.12 13.58 7.75
CA PHE A 203 8.08 14.92 7.18
C PHE A 203 9.36 15.68 7.55
N THR A 204 10.08 16.20 6.56
CA THR A 204 11.39 16.85 6.76
C THR A 204 11.45 18.25 6.18
#